data_AF-Q9N509-F1
#
_entry.id   AF-Q9N509-F1
#
_cell.length_a   1.000
_cell.length_b   1.000
_cell.length_c   1.000
_cell.angle_alpha   90.00
_cell.angle_beta   90.00
_cell.angle_gamma   90.00
#
_symmetry.space_group_name_H-M   'P 1'
#
loop_
_entity.id
_entity.type
_entity.pdbx_description
1 polymer ?
#
loop_
_entity_poly.entity_id
_entity_poly.type
_entity_poly.pdbx_seq_one_letter_code
_entity_poly.pdbx_strand_id
1 'polypeptide(L)'
;MSDVELKYEYPLHVADPENLTIRQQVEVNKRQNEADRIKKMISKRDALIEKLRVLDEDIKNEVARMNARREAYDNEIAIKMRREGANLNIRKRKLIENDNRLDNEADVIGKKSRALEKQNVIVQPSAIATPQPAVTPEFTTPTSDDPSAEFEKLSVHSNGSSN
;
A
#
# COMPACT_ATOMS: atom_id res chain seq x y z
N MET A 1 -9.70 40.04 -12.89
CA MET A 1 -11.17 40.23 -12.79
C MET A 1 -11.50 41.50 -13.54
N SER A 2 -12.60 41.56 -14.30
CA SER A 2 -12.91 42.79 -15.06
C SER A 2 -13.44 43.87 -14.10
N ASP A 3 -12.78 45.01 -14.10
CA ASP A 3 -13.16 46.20 -13.34
C ASP A 3 -14.29 46.94 -14.08
N VAL A 4 -15.45 46.30 -14.16
CA VAL A 4 -16.64 46.93 -14.74
C VAL A 4 -17.19 47.90 -13.69
N GLU A 5 -16.94 49.18 -13.91
CA GLU A 5 -17.41 50.26 -13.05
C GLU A 5 -18.69 50.90 -13.61
N LEU A 6 -19.58 51.32 -12.71
CA LEU A 6 -20.76 52.10 -13.09
C LEU A 6 -20.32 53.50 -13.55
N LYS A 7 -20.86 53.93 -14.70
CA LYS A 7 -20.55 55.24 -15.27
C LYS A 7 -21.54 56.29 -14.77
N TYR A 8 -21.00 57.44 -14.37
CA TYR A 8 -21.71 58.68 -13.99
C TYR A 8 -22.61 58.54 -12.76
N GLU A 9 -22.20 59.18 -11.66
CA GLU A 9 -23.00 59.29 -10.44
C GLU A 9 -24.22 60.21 -10.63
N TYR A 10 -24.05 61.29 -11.42
CA TYR A 10 -25.11 62.25 -11.74
C TYR A 10 -25.62 62.08 -13.19
N PRO A 11 -26.90 62.39 -13.47
CA PRO A 11 -27.41 62.43 -14.84
C PRO A 11 -26.56 63.35 -15.73
N LEU A 12 -26.28 62.92 -16.97
CA LEU A 12 -25.33 63.58 -17.88
C LEU A 12 -25.57 65.09 -18.08
N HIS A 13 -26.83 65.52 -17.99
CA HIS A 13 -27.25 66.89 -18.28
C HIS A 13 -27.46 67.74 -17.02
N VAL A 14 -27.03 67.27 -15.84
CA VAL A 14 -26.98 68.11 -14.64
C VAL A 14 -25.81 69.07 -14.77
N ALA A 15 -26.10 70.37 -14.91
CA ALA A 15 -25.08 71.42 -14.95
C ALA A 15 -24.56 71.79 -13.56
N ASP A 16 -25.43 71.72 -12.54
CA ASP A 16 -25.11 72.03 -11.15
C ASP A 16 -25.63 70.92 -10.22
N PRO A 17 -24.75 70.09 -9.62
CA PRO A 17 -25.12 69.03 -8.69
C PRO A 17 -25.79 69.53 -7.40
N GLU A 18 -25.60 70.79 -7.03
CA GLU A 18 -26.20 71.34 -5.80
C GLU A 18 -27.66 71.77 -6.02
N ASN A 19 -28.08 72.01 -7.26
CA ASN A 19 -29.42 72.49 -7.62
C ASN A 19 -30.17 71.50 -8.51
N LEU A 20 -30.33 70.26 -8.02
CA LEU A 20 -31.06 69.21 -8.72
C LEU A 20 -32.57 69.47 -8.74
N THR A 21 -33.19 69.36 -9.92
CA THR A 21 -34.64 69.25 -10.00
C THR A 21 -35.13 67.98 -9.30
N ILE A 22 -36.38 67.94 -8.86
CA ILE A 22 -36.98 66.75 -8.20
C ILE A 22 -36.76 65.47 -9.02
N ARG A 23 -36.92 65.54 -10.35
CA ARG A 23 -36.70 64.38 -11.24
C ARG A 23 -35.24 63.94 -11.27
N GLN A 24 -34.29 64.88 -11.28
CA GLN A 24 -32.86 64.55 -11.25
C GLN A 24 -32.46 63.98 -9.88
N GLN A 25 -32.99 64.49 -8.77
CA GLN A 25 -32.73 63.93 -7.44
C GLN A 25 -33.23 62.49 -7.32
N VAL A 26 -34.42 62.18 -7.85
CA VAL A 26 -34.93 60.80 -7.89
C VAL A 26 -33.99 59.89 -8.67
N GLU A 27 -33.44 60.36 -9.78
CA GLU A 27 -32.48 59.60 -10.58
C GLU A 27 -31.14 59.40 -9.87
N VAL A 28 -30.60 60.42 -9.19
CA VAL A 28 -29.39 60.29 -8.35
C VAL A 28 -29.62 59.23 -7.27
N ASN A 29 -30.79 59.24 -6.60
CA ASN A 29 -31.12 58.23 -5.59
C ASN A 29 -31.18 56.80 -6.20
N LYS A 30 -31.69 56.65 -7.44
CA LYS A 30 -31.67 55.35 -8.13
C LYS A 30 -30.24 54.88 -8.41
N ARG A 31 -29.38 55.77 -8.92
CA ARG A 31 -27.97 55.47 -9.21
C ARG A 31 -27.21 55.09 -7.94
N GLN A 32 -27.45 55.78 -6.84
CA GLN A 32 -26.88 55.40 -5.54
C GLN A 32 -27.33 54.00 -5.10
N ASN A 33 -28.63 53.70 -5.20
CA ASN A 33 -29.15 52.37 -4.87
C ASN A 33 -28.59 51.26 -5.77
N GLU A 34 -28.36 51.56 -7.05
CA GLU A 34 -27.70 50.65 -8.00
C GLU A 34 -26.24 50.42 -7.60
N ALA A 35 -25.49 51.49 -7.31
CA ALA A 35 -24.11 51.41 -6.83
C ALA A 35 -23.98 50.57 -5.55
N ASP A 36 -24.87 50.80 -4.57
CA ASP A 36 -24.91 50.01 -3.33
C ASP A 36 -25.24 48.54 -3.60
N ARG A 37 -26.11 48.25 -4.58
CA ARG A 37 -26.42 46.87 -4.98
C ARG A 37 -25.22 46.20 -5.64
N ILE A 38 -24.50 46.87 -6.54
CA ILE A 38 -23.27 46.36 -7.14
C ILE A 38 -22.23 46.09 -6.05
N LYS A 39 -22.02 47.04 -5.12
CA LYS A 39 -21.08 46.88 -3.99
C LYS A 39 -21.40 45.64 -3.16
N LYS A 40 -22.68 45.41 -2.83
CA LYS A 40 -23.11 44.18 -2.13
C LYS A 40 -22.82 42.91 -2.92
N MET A 41 -22.97 42.93 -4.25
CA MET A 41 -22.64 41.77 -5.08
C MET A 41 -21.14 41.49 -5.13
N ILE A 42 -20.31 42.54 -5.21
CA ILE A 42 -18.85 42.42 -5.15
C ILE A 42 -18.43 41.83 -3.81
N SER A 43 -18.92 42.35 -2.68
CA SER A 43 -18.60 41.79 -1.36
C SER A 43 -19.03 40.33 -1.21
N LYS A 44 -20.18 39.93 -1.77
CA LYS A 44 -20.60 38.52 -1.81
C LYS A 44 -19.66 37.67 -2.65
N ARG A 45 -19.24 38.16 -3.81
CA ARG A 45 -18.28 37.48 -4.68
C ARG A 45 -16.95 37.27 -3.96
N ASP A 46 -16.44 38.30 -3.29
CA ASP A 46 -15.16 38.24 -2.59
C ASP A 46 -15.23 37.26 -1.40
N ALA A 47 -16.35 37.22 -0.67
CA ALA A 47 -16.59 36.22 0.36
C ALA A 47 -16.66 34.77 -0.19
N LEU A 48 -17.20 34.57 -1.40
CA LEU A 48 -17.21 33.26 -2.05
C LEU A 48 -15.81 32.86 -2.55
N ILE A 49 -15.03 33.81 -3.06
CA ILE A 49 -13.64 33.59 -3.46
C ILE A 49 -12.81 33.13 -2.26
N GLU A 50 -12.97 33.78 -1.10
CA GLU A 50 -12.24 33.38 0.10
C GLU A 50 -12.64 31.98 0.58
N LYS A 51 -13.92 31.62 0.51
CA LYS A 51 -14.38 30.25 0.80
C LYS A 51 -13.79 29.23 -0.16
N LEU A 52 -13.71 29.56 -1.45
CA LEU A 52 -13.08 28.69 -2.45
C LEU A 52 -11.58 28.53 -2.15
N ARG A 53 -10.89 29.60 -1.77
CA ARG A 53 -9.48 29.57 -1.38
C ARG A 53 -9.23 28.65 -0.18
N VAL A 54 -10.11 28.69 0.83
CA VAL A 54 -10.05 27.78 1.99
C VAL A 54 -10.28 26.34 1.55
N LEU A 55 -11.29 26.09 0.70
CA LEU A 55 -11.57 24.76 0.18
C LEU A 55 -10.40 24.18 -0.63
N ASP A 56 -9.73 24.99 -1.45
CA ASP A 56 -8.54 24.56 -2.19
C ASP A 56 -7.40 24.15 -1.25
N GLU A 57 -7.24 24.84 -0.12
CA GLU A 57 -6.26 24.49 0.90
C GLU A 57 -6.63 23.19 1.63
N ASP A 58 -7.90 23.00 1.96
CA ASP A 58 -8.40 21.75 2.54
C ASP A 58 -8.17 20.55 1.60
N ILE A 59 -8.42 20.73 0.30
CA ILE A 59 -8.14 19.70 -0.72
C ILE A 59 -6.65 19.36 -0.75
N LYS A 60 -5.76 20.37 -0.73
CA LYS A 60 -4.30 20.12 -0.70
C LYS A 60 -3.89 19.35 0.54
N ASN A 61 -4.42 19.73 1.71
CA ASN A 61 -4.13 19.06 2.98
C ASN A 61 -4.63 17.60 2.97
N GLU A 62 -5.82 17.36 2.43
CA GLU A 62 -6.38 16.02 2.26
C GLU A 62 -5.51 15.15 1.35
N VAL A 63 -5.11 15.68 0.19
CA VAL A 63 -4.24 14.99 -0.77
C VAL A 63 -2.89 14.68 -0.12
N ALA A 64 -2.29 15.62 0.60
CA ALA A 64 -1.04 15.40 1.33
C ALA A 64 -1.17 14.28 2.37
N ARG A 65 -2.26 14.27 3.15
CA ARG A 65 -2.54 13.21 4.12
C ARG A 65 -2.71 11.84 3.45
N MET A 66 -3.46 11.78 2.35
CA MET A 66 -3.66 10.56 1.58
C MET A 66 -2.34 10.02 1.02
N ASN A 67 -1.50 10.89 0.47
CA ASN A 67 -0.19 10.52 -0.07
C ASN A 67 0.74 10.02 1.02
N ALA A 68 0.82 10.70 2.17
CA ALA A 68 1.62 10.24 3.31
C ALA A 68 1.17 8.85 3.80
N ARG A 69 -0.14 8.61 3.90
CA ARG A 69 -0.68 7.29 4.27
C ARG A 69 -0.33 6.21 3.25
N ARG A 70 -0.44 6.52 1.95
CA ARG A 70 -0.09 5.58 0.86
C ARG A 70 1.40 5.27 0.85
N GLU A 71 2.24 6.28 0.99
CA GLU A 71 3.69 6.11 1.07
C GLU A 71 4.10 5.24 2.27
N ALA A 72 3.48 5.44 3.43
CA ALA A 72 3.72 4.59 4.60
C ALA A 72 3.37 3.11 4.32
N TYR A 73 2.23 2.87 3.67
CA TYR A 73 1.80 1.52 3.28
C TYR A 73 2.76 0.90 2.25
N ASP A 74 3.11 1.63 1.19
CA ASP A 74 4.01 1.16 0.13
C ASP A 74 5.39 0.82 0.70
N ASN A 75 5.89 1.62 1.65
CA ASN A 75 7.13 1.36 2.37
C ASN A 75 7.04 0.08 3.22
N GLU A 76 5.93 -0.15 3.92
CA GLU A 76 5.71 -1.37 4.70
C GLU A 76 5.71 -2.61 3.81
N ILE A 77 5.00 -2.56 2.67
CA ILE A 77 4.97 -3.63 1.69
C ILE A 77 6.36 -3.87 1.09
N ALA A 78 7.09 -2.82 0.72
CA ALA A 78 8.44 -2.93 0.19
C ALA A 78 9.40 -3.61 1.20
N ILE A 79 9.30 -3.27 2.49
CA ILE A 79 10.08 -3.92 3.56
C ILE A 79 9.69 -5.40 3.68
N LYS A 80 8.39 -5.72 3.65
CA LYS A 80 7.91 -7.11 3.71
C LYS A 80 8.43 -7.95 2.55
N MET A 81 8.30 -7.44 1.31
CA MET A 81 8.82 -8.11 0.12
C MET A 81 10.34 -8.31 0.19
N ARG A 82 11.08 -7.30 0.67
CA ARG A 82 12.54 -7.43 0.86
C ARG A 82 12.89 -8.53 1.87
N ARG A 83 12.16 -8.63 2.98
CA ARG A 83 12.37 -9.69 3.99
C ARG A 83 12.05 -11.07 3.43
N GLU A 84 10.95 -11.21 2.69
CA GLU A 84 10.58 -12.47 2.04
C GLU A 84 11.64 -12.90 1.02
N GLY A 85 12.13 -11.97 0.19
CA GLY A 85 13.23 -12.22 -0.74
C GLY A 85 14.53 -12.63 -0.04
N ALA A 86 14.89 -11.97 1.06
CA ALA A 86 16.05 -12.34 1.87
C ALA A 86 15.90 -13.76 2.47
N ASN A 87 14.72 -14.08 3.01
CA ASN A 87 14.43 -15.40 3.57
C ASN A 87 14.46 -16.51 2.51
N LEU A 88 13.99 -16.23 1.30
CA LEU A 88 14.10 -17.15 0.18
C LEU A 88 15.56 -17.40 -0.20
N ASN A 89 16.38 -16.35 -0.26
CA ASN A 89 17.81 -16.47 -0.57
C ASN A 89 18.58 -17.26 0.51
N ILE A 90 18.24 -17.06 1.79
CA ILE A 90 18.81 -17.86 2.89
C ILE A 90 18.43 -19.34 2.73
N ARG A 91 17.16 -19.64 2.42
CA ARG A 91 16.72 -21.03 2.16
C ARG A 91 17.47 -21.66 1.00
N LYS A 92 17.62 -20.96 -0.13
CA LYS A 92 18.41 -21.43 -1.27
C LYS A 92 19.86 -21.72 -0.90
N ARG A 93 20.50 -20.84 -0.12
CA ARG A 93 21.89 -21.04 0.33
C ARG A 93 22.02 -22.30 1.22
N LYS A 94 21.11 -22.48 2.18
CA LYS A 94 21.09 -23.66 3.06
C LYS A 94 20.87 -24.95 2.29
N LEU A 95 20.03 -24.92 1.25
CA LEU A 95 19.81 -26.08 0.38
C LEU A 95 21.11 -26.46 -0.34
N ILE A 96 21.78 -25.50 -0.99
CA ILE A 96 23.07 -25.72 -1.67
C ILE A 96 24.15 -26.21 -0.70
N GLU A 97 24.21 -25.66 0.51
CA GLU A 97 25.16 -26.09 1.53
C GLU A 97 24.92 -27.55 1.96
N ASN A 98 23.66 -27.96 2.10
CA ASN A 98 23.32 -29.35 2.40
C ASN A 98 23.63 -30.29 1.24
N ASP A 99 23.35 -29.89 0.00
CA ASP A 99 23.69 -30.68 -1.20
C ASP A 99 25.21 -30.89 -1.28
N ASN A 100 26.01 -29.83 -1.11
CA ASN A 100 27.47 -29.94 -1.07
C ASN A 100 27.97 -30.85 0.07
N ARG A 101 27.29 -30.86 1.22
CA ARG A 101 27.62 -31.75 2.34
C ARG A 101 27.34 -33.21 1.98
N LEU A 102 26.19 -33.49 1.38
CA LEU A 102 25.82 -34.83 0.93
C LEU A 102 26.77 -35.35 -0.15
N ASP A 103 27.17 -34.50 -1.10
CA ASP A 103 28.16 -34.85 -2.13
C ASP A 103 29.50 -35.22 -1.50
N ASN A 104 29.97 -34.43 -0.52
CA ASN A 104 31.22 -34.73 0.20
C ASN A 104 31.12 -36.05 1.00
N GLU A 105 29.99 -36.30 1.68
CA GLU A 105 29.76 -37.55 2.41
C GLU A 105 29.74 -38.76 1.47
N ALA A 106 29.06 -38.65 0.33
CA ALA A 106 29.04 -39.68 -0.71
C ALA A 106 30.46 -39.94 -1.25
N ASP A 107 31.25 -38.88 -1.46
CA ASP A 107 32.65 -38.99 -1.88
C ASP A 107 33.53 -39.69 -0.84
N VAL A 108 33.36 -39.39 0.44
CA VAL A 108 34.09 -40.06 1.53
C VAL A 108 33.72 -41.55 1.58
N ILE A 109 32.44 -41.89 1.49
CA ILE A 109 31.97 -43.29 1.47
C ILE A 109 32.52 -44.01 0.24
N GLY A 110 32.46 -43.39 -0.94
CA GLY A 110 33.00 -43.95 -2.18
C GLY A 110 34.51 -44.15 -2.14
N LYS A 111 35.26 -43.24 -1.50
CA LYS A 111 36.72 -43.41 -1.27
C LYS A 111 37.00 -44.54 -0.28
N LYS A 112 36.24 -44.62 0.82
CA LYS A 112 36.38 -45.67 1.84
C LYS A 112 36.05 -47.05 1.28
N SER A 113 34.97 -47.18 0.50
CA SER A 113 34.57 -48.42 -0.18
C SER A 113 35.68 -48.89 -1.14
N ARG A 114 36.21 -47.99 -1.98
CA ARG A 114 37.34 -48.32 -2.87
C ARG A 114 38.62 -48.70 -2.12
N ALA A 115 38.88 -48.09 -0.97
CA ALA A 115 40.04 -48.44 -0.13
C ALA A 115 39.89 -49.85 0.48
N LEU A 116 38.69 -50.19 0.96
CA LEU A 116 38.39 -51.53 1.49
C LEU A 116 38.48 -52.60 0.40
N GLU A 117 37.98 -52.31 -0.81
CA GLU A 117 38.09 -53.22 -1.95
C GLU A 117 39.56 -53.52 -2.33
N LYS A 118 40.43 -52.50 -2.29
CA LYS A 118 41.87 -52.67 -2.49
C LYS A 118 42.56 -53.45 -1.36
N GLN A 119 42.05 -53.37 -0.13
CA GLN A 119 42.54 -54.19 0.98
C GLN A 119 42.02 -55.64 0.91
N ASN A 120 40.94 -55.89 0.19
CA ASN A 120 40.35 -57.22 0.05
C ASN A 120 40.89 -58.01 -1.16
N VAL A 121 42.11 -57.71 -1.61
CA VAL A 121 42.88 -58.62 -2.47
C VAL A 121 43.32 -59.80 -1.60
N ILE A 122 42.67 -60.94 -1.81
CA ILE A 122 42.82 -62.26 -1.15
C ILE A 122 41.81 -62.52 -0.03
N VAL A 123 40.57 -62.86 -0.40
CA VAL A 123 39.89 -64.03 0.17
C VAL A 123 39.28 -64.82 -0.98
N GLN A 124 39.85 -65.99 -1.25
CA GLN A 124 39.24 -67.02 -2.11
C GLN A 124 37.81 -67.32 -1.64
N PRO A 125 36.85 -67.54 -2.54
CA PRO A 125 35.49 -67.92 -2.14
C PRO A 125 35.51 -69.36 -1.61
N SER A 126 35.51 -69.51 -0.28
CA SER A 126 35.14 -70.77 0.35
C SER A 126 33.62 -70.91 0.27
N ALA A 127 33.17 -71.82 -0.58
CA ALA A 127 31.79 -72.24 -0.69
C ALA A 127 31.30 -72.76 0.67
N ILE A 128 30.38 -72.04 1.34
CA ILE A 128 29.60 -72.59 2.45
C ILE A 128 28.15 -72.09 2.35
N ALA A 129 27.31 -73.06 2.00
CA ALA A 129 25.91 -73.28 2.34
C ALA A 129 24.93 -72.09 2.42
N THR A 130 23.99 -72.09 1.48
CA THR A 130 22.66 -71.47 1.54
C THR A 130 21.88 -71.92 2.78
N PRO A 131 21.37 -71.01 3.61
CA PRO A 131 20.16 -71.24 4.40
C PRO A 131 18.97 -70.45 3.81
N GLN A 132 17.80 -71.07 3.94
CA GLN A 132 16.48 -70.71 3.40
C GLN A 132 16.00 -69.27 3.62
N PRO A 133 15.04 -68.79 2.80
CA PRO A 133 14.41 -67.49 3.00
C PRO A 133 13.49 -67.54 4.22
N ALA A 134 13.81 -66.73 5.23
CA ALA A 134 12.90 -66.44 6.32
C ALA A 134 11.96 -65.29 5.92
N VAL A 135 10.68 -65.60 5.96
CA VAL A 135 9.51 -64.77 5.65
C VAL A 135 9.53 -63.47 6.46
N THR A 136 9.52 -62.32 5.80
CA THR A 136 9.17 -61.03 6.44
C THR A 136 7.69 -60.71 6.20
N PRO A 137 6.90 -60.41 7.25
CA PRO A 137 5.53 -59.96 7.11
C PRO A 137 5.47 -58.51 6.62
N GLU A 138 4.41 -58.21 5.88
CA GLU A 138 4.10 -56.94 5.24
C GLU A 138 4.27 -55.72 6.17
N PHE A 139 5.04 -54.74 5.70
CA PHE A 139 5.03 -53.40 6.25
C PHE A 139 3.90 -52.62 5.59
N THR A 140 2.80 -52.46 6.31
CA THR A 140 1.73 -51.53 5.96
C THR A 140 2.27 -50.11 5.98
N THR A 141 2.04 -49.39 4.89
CA THR A 141 2.27 -47.95 4.77
C THR A 141 1.51 -47.20 5.86
N PRO A 142 2.13 -46.24 6.59
CA PRO A 142 1.35 -45.24 7.29
C PRO A 142 0.75 -44.31 6.24
N THR A 143 -0.57 -44.37 6.09
CA THR A 143 -1.35 -43.34 5.42
C THR A 143 -1.02 -42.02 6.10
N SER A 144 -0.33 -41.13 5.39
CA SER A 144 0.00 -39.81 5.88
C SER A 144 -1.29 -39.03 6.13
N ASP A 145 -1.37 -38.47 7.32
CA ASP A 145 -2.34 -37.46 7.71
C ASP A 145 -2.49 -36.40 6.63
N ASP A 146 -3.75 -36.18 6.26
CA ASP A 146 -4.24 -35.02 5.52
C ASP A 146 -4.22 -33.79 6.45
N PRO A 147 -3.39 -32.75 6.20
CA PRO A 147 -3.45 -31.51 6.95
C PRO A 147 -4.46 -30.51 6.34
N SER A 148 -5.57 -30.99 5.76
CA SER A 148 -6.66 -30.14 5.26
C SER A 148 -7.77 -29.85 6.28
N ALA A 149 -7.60 -30.24 7.54
CA ALA A 149 -8.53 -29.88 8.61
C ALA A 149 -8.34 -28.43 9.07
N GLU A 150 -9.18 -27.56 8.51
CA GLU A 150 -9.87 -26.47 9.20
C GLU A 150 -9.00 -25.31 9.73
N PHE A 151 -8.66 -24.46 8.77
CA PHE A 151 -8.45 -23.03 8.93
C PHE A 151 -9.77 -22.30 9.30
N GLU A 152 -10.44 -22.65 10.39
CA GLU A 152 -11.65 -21.93 10.84
C GLU A 152 -11.71 -21.87 12.37
N LYS A 153 -11.01 -20.89 12.97
CA LYS A 153 -11.34 -20.30 14.29
C LYS A 153 -10.52 -19.04 14.56
N LEU A 154 -10.74 -18.02 13.73
CA LEU A 154 -10.50 -16.62 14.11
C LEU A 154 -11.80 -15.86 13.93
N SER A 155 -12.77 -16.14 14.81
CA SER A 155 -13.95 -15.30 14.98
C SER A 155 -13.65 -14.25 16.07
N VAL A 156 -13.43 -13.05 15.56
CA VAL A 156 -13.28 -11.77 16.25
C VAL A 156 -14.41 -11.57 17.27
N HIS A 157 -14.05 -11.44 18.55
CA HIS A 157 -14.92 -10.84 19.57
C HIS A 157 -14.14 -9.76 20.32
N SER A 158 -14.02 -8.59 19.69
CA SER A 158 -13.76 -7.33 20.39
C SER A 158 -15.08 -6.58 20.54
N ASN A 159 -15.83 -6.90 21.59
CA ASN A 159 -16.87 -6.00 22.09
C ASN A 159 -16.30 -5.20 23.25
N GLY A 160 -15.65 -4.09 22.92
CA GLY A 160 -15.47 -2.98 23.83
C GLY A 160 -16.53 -1.93 23.52
N SER A 161 -17.43 -1.67 24.47
CA SER A 161 -18.02 -0.34 24.77
C SER A 161 -19.38 -0.50 25.45
N SER A 162 -19.44 -0.17 26.75
CA SER A 162 -20.62 0.41 27.40
C SER A 162 -20.20 1.05 28.73
N ASN A 163 -20.37 2.38 28.77
CA ASN A 163 -20.42 3.32 29.90
C ASN A 163 -19.13 3.67 30.66
#